data_AF-A0A833U6T6-F1
#
_entry.id   AF-A0A833U6T6-F1
#
_cell.length_a   1.000
_cell.length_b   1.000
_cell.length_c   1.000
_cell.angle_alpha   90.00
_cell.angle_beta   90.00
_cell.angle_gamma   90.00
#
_symmetry.space_group_name_H-M   'P 1'
#
loop_
_entity.id
_entity.type
_entity.pdbx_description
1 polymer ?
#
loop_
_entity_poly.entity_id
_entity_poly.type
_entity_poly.pdbx_seq_one_letter_code
_entity_poly.pdbx_strand_id
1 'polypeptide(L)'
;SSLLSHFSVFFFFVFLQTFLSVILLDNMANAVSGMAVSDECKLKFLELKSKRNYRFIIFKIENQTVVVEKLGNPDETYEDFAESLPADECRYAVFDFDFITAENCQKSKIFFIAWSPDTSRVRSKMVYASSKDRFKRELDGIQVELQATDPSEMSLDIVKGRAL
;
A
#
# COMPACT_ATOMS: atom_id res chain seq x y z
N SER A 1 -19.57 -43.87 -2.37
CA SER A 1 -19.68 -43.20 -1.06
C SER A 1 -18.68 -42.05 -0.86
N SER A 2 -17.86 -41.68 -1.84
CA SER A 2 -16.80 -40.65 -1.70
C SER A 2 -17.17 -39.24 -2.20
N LEU A 3 -18.24 -39.07 -2.98
CA LEU A 3 -18.65 -37.75 -3.47
C LEU A 3 -19.42 -36.91 -2.42
N LEU A 4 -20.10 -37.56 -1.48
CA LEU A 4 -20.91 -36.87 -0.46
C LEU A 4 -20.06 -36.25 0.66
N SER A 5 -18.87 -36.80 0.96
CA SER A 5 -17.95 -36.19 1.95
C SER A 5 -17.26 -34.94 1.40
N HIS A 6 -16.95 -34.91 0.11
CA HIS A 6 -16.29 -33.78 -0.53
C HIS A 6 -17.20 -32.53 -0.60
N PHE A 7 -18.50 -32.73 -0.79
CA PHE A 7 -19.48 -31.64 -0.82
C PHE A 7 -19.68 -30.96 0.55
N SER A 8 -19.59 -31.72 1.65
CA SER A 8 -19.77 -31.20 3.01
C SER A 8 -18.58 -30.34 3.47
N VAL A 9 -17.34 -30.73 3.12
CA VAL A 9 -16.13 -29.96 3.46
C VAL A 9 -16.08 -28.65 2.67
N PHE A 10 -16.52 -28.66 1.41
CA PHE A 10 -16.56 -27.45 0.58
C PHE A 10 -17.57 -26.43 1.10
N PHE A 11 -18.76 -26.88 1.54
CA PHE A 11 -19.74 -26.02 2.19
C PHE A 11 -19.25 -25.46 3.53
N PHE A 12 -18.51 -26.26 4.32
CA PHE A 12 -17.93 -25.80 5.58
C PHE A 12 -16.81 -24.76 5.37
N PHE A 13 -16.01 -24.91 4.30
CA PHE A 13 -14.94 -23.96 3.95
C PHE A 13 -15.49 -22.63 3.41
N VAL A 14 -16.53 -22.68 2.57
CA VAL A 14 -17.23 -21.47 2.09
C VAL A 14 -17.96 -20.79 3.24
N PHE A 15 -18.57 -21.54 4.16
CA PHE A 15 -19.23 -21.00 5.34
C PHE A 15 -18.22 -20.39 6.32
N LEU A 16 -17.04 -21.00 6.53
CA LEU A 16 -15.97 -20.44 7.35
C LEU A 16 -15.37 -19.18 6.71
N GLN A 17 -15.23 -19.15 5.38
CA GLN A 17 -14.70 -18.00 4.65
C GLN A 17 -15.67 -16.81 4.66
N THR A 18 -16.99 -17.06 4.59
CA THR A 18 -17.99 -16.00 4.77
C THR A 18 -18.13 -15.58 6.23
N PHE A 19 -18.04 -16.49 7.20
CA PHE A 19 -18.05 -16.14 8.63
C PHE A 19 -16.82 -15.34 9.05
N LEU A 20 -15.63 -15.69 8.55
CA LEU A 20 -14.41 -14.90 8.75
C LEU A 20 -14.57 -13.52 8.11
N SER A 21 -15.17 -13.44 6.93
CA SER A 21 -15.44 -12.18 6.24
C SER A 21 -16.43 -11.29 7.00
N VAL A 22 -17.45 -11.85 7.66
CA VAL A 22 -18.42 -11.12 8.49
C VAL A 22 -17.79 -10.60 9.79
N ILE A 23 -16.99 -11.42 10.48
CA ILE A 23 -16.25 -10.98 11.69
C ILE A 23 -15.18 -9.93 11.35
N LEU A 24 -14.55 -10.04 10.17
CA LEU A 24 -13.62 -9.02 9.66
C LEU A 24 -14.36 -7.73 9.26
N LEU A 25 -15.57 -7.81 8.70
CA LEU A 25 -16.37 -6.65 8.29
C LEU A 25 -16.76 -5.76 9.49
N ASP A 26 -17.19 -6.32 10.62
CA ASP A 26 -17.55 -5.54 11.82
C ASP A 26 -16.35 -4.78 12.41
N ASN A 27 -15.18 -5.42 12.43
CA ASN A 27 -13.95 -4.80 12.89
C ASN A 27 -13.39 -3.76 11.89
N MET A 28 -13.57 -3.98 10.58
CA MET A 28 -13.17 -3.03 9.53
C MET A 28 -14.07 -1.80 9.50
N ALA A 29 -15.38 -1.95 9.71
CA ALA A 29 -16.33 -0.84 9.68
C ALA A 29 -16.00 0.24 10.72
N ASN A 30 -15.50 -0.16 11.90
CA ASN A 30 -15.14 0.77 12.97
C ASN A 30 -13.78 1.48 12.74
N ALA A 31 -12.91 0.95 11.88
CA ALA A 31 -11.64 1.60 11.52
C ALA A 31 -11.79 2.61 10.38
N VAL A 32 -12.77 2.40 9.48
CA VAL A 32 -13.02 3.25 8.31
C VAL A 32 -13.80 4.52 8.66
N SER A 33 -14.66 4.47 9.67
CA SER A 33 -15.62 5.53 10.01
C SER A 33 -15.02 6.78 10.67
N GLY A 34 -13.70 6.81 10.95
CA GLY A 34 -13.02 7.96 11.59
C GLY A 34 -11.69 8.37 10.95
N MET A 35 -11.30 7.76 9.83
CA MET A 35 -10.00 8.05 9.21
C MET A 35 -9.99 9.47 8.62
N ALA A 36 -9.11 10.34 9.09
CA ALA A 36 -8.83 11.64 8.49
C ALA A 36 -7.56 11.57 7.62
N VAL A 37 -7.39 12.54 6.72
CA VAL A 37 -6.17 12.68 5.91
C VAL A 37 -5.71 14.12 6.08
N SER A 38 -4.48 14.30 6.56
CA SER A 38 -3.88 15.63 6.66
C SER A 38 -3.76 16.25 5.26
N ASP A 39 -4.10 17.53 5.13
CA ASP A 39 -3.96 18.27 3.87
C ASP A 39 -2.50 18.30 3.38
N GLU A 40 -1.54 18.21 4.31
CA GLU A 40 -0.13 18.10 3.98
C GLU A 40 0.17 16.89 3.09
N CYS A 41 -0.51 15.76 3.29
CA CYS A 41 -0.31 14.57 2.47
C CYS A 41 -0.62 14.84 0.99
N LYS A 42 -1.69 15.59 0.72
CA LYS A 42 -2.08 15.98 -0.64
C LYS A 42 -1.10 16.97 -1.23
N LEU A 43 -0.69 17.97 -0.44
CA LEU A 43 0.27 18.99 -0.88
C LEU A 43 1.61 18.35 -1.26
N LYS A 44 2.16 17.47 -0.42
CA LYS A 44 3.43 16.79 -0.70
C LYS A 44 3.33 15.84 -1.89
N PHE A 45 2.22 15.14 -2.03
CA PHE A 45 1.98 14.31 -3.22
C PHE A 45 1.92 15.14 -4.52
N LEU A 46 1.27 16.30 -4.50
CA LEU A 46 1.27 17.23 -5.65
C LEU A 46 2.68 17.75 -5.97
N GLU A 47 3.49 18.05 -4.95
CA GLU A 47 4.90 18.43 -5.14
C GLU A 47 5.73 17.31 -5.78
N LEU A 48 5.54 16.05 -5.36
CA LEU A 48 6.17 14.89 -6.00
C LEU A 48 5.72 14.76 -7.46
N LYS A 49 4.40 14.78 -7.72
CA LYS A 49 3.82 14.59 -9.06
C LYS A 49 4.22 15.69 -10.05
N SER A 50 4.17 16.96 -9.64
CA SER A 50 4.33 18.09 -10.56
C SER A 50 5.74 18.67 -10.59
N LYS A 51 6.43 18.72 -9.45
CA LYS A 51 7.76 19.34 -9.36
C LYS A 51 8.89 18.33 -9.34
N ARG A 52 8.60 17.04 -9.10
CA ARG A 52 9.60 15.99 -8.88
C ARG A 52 10.59 16.35 -7.77
N ASN A 53 10.11 17.06 -6.76
CA ASN A 53 10.90 17.47 -5.61
C ASN A 53 11.23 16.31 -4.66
N TYR A 54 10.51 15.19 -4.79
CA TYR A 54 10.68 14.03 -3.93
C TYR A 54 10.71 12.76 -4.77
N ARG A 55 11.61 11.83 -4.44
CA ARG A 55 11.62 10.48 -5.04
C ARG A 55 10.49 9.63 -4.48
N PHE A 56 10.28 9.72 -3.18
CA PHE A 56 9.24 8.98 -2.48
C PHE A 56 8.67 9.79 -1.32
N ILE A 57 7.49 9.39 -0.85
CA ILE A 57 6.88 9.92 0.36
C ILE A 57 6.37 8.73 1.18
N ILE A 58 6.68 8.71 2.47
CA ILE A 58 6.14 7.73 3.41
C ILE A 58 5.10 8.42 4.28
N PHE A 59 3.99 7.72 4.46
CA PHE A 59 2.87 8.14 5.30
C PHE A 59 2.61 7.09 6.38
N LYS A 60 2.19 7.57 7.54
CA LYS A 60 1.73 6.74 8.66
C LYS A 60 0.32 7.14 9.08
N ILE A 61 -0.37 6.22 9.74
CA ILE A 61 -1.63 6.51 10.43
C ILE A 61 -1.29 6.81 11.88
N GLU A 62 -1.58 8.02 12.33
CA GLU A 62 -1.41 8.45 13.71
C GLU A 62 -2.75 8.96 14.23
N ASN A 63 -3.26 8.38 15.31
CA ASN A 63 -4.56 8.74 15.90
C ASN A 63 -5.71 8.81 14.87
N GLN A 64 -5.83 7.79 14.01
CA GLN A 64 -6.82 7.74 12.91
C GLN A 64 -6.67 8.87 11.88
N THR A 65 -5.51 9.50 11.77
CA THR A 65 -5.22 10.49 10.74
C THR A 65 -4.00 10.05 9.93
N VAL A 66 -4.10 10.07 8.60
CA VAL A 66 -2.94 9.86 7.74
C VAL A 66 -2.09 11.13 7.71
N VAL A 67 -0.82 11.00 8.09
CA VAL A 67 0.17 12.08 8.14
C VAL A 67 1.44 11.69 7.37
N VAL A 68 2.19 12.69 6.91
CA VAL A 68 3.51 12.48 6.31
C VAL A 68 4.49 12.08 7.41
N GLU A 69 5.29 11.04 7.14
CA GLU A 69 6.36 10.59 8.03
C GLU A 69 7.74 10.96 7.48
N LYS A 70 8.00 10.66 6.20
CA LYS A 70 9.28 10.95 5.54
C LYS A 70 9.06 11.43 4.12
N LEU A 71 9.87 12.41 3.71
CA LEU A 71 10.01 12.83 2.32
C LEU A 71 11.38 12.37 1.84
N GLY A 72 11.41 11.62 0.74
CA GLY A 72 12.62 11.18 0.09
C GLY A 72 13.12 12.21 -0.90
N ASN A 73 14.38 12.62 -0.80
CA ASN A 73 15.02 13.54 -1.73
C ASN A 73 15.08 12.95 -3.15
N PRO A 74 15.16 13.77 -4.22
CA PRO A 74 15.25 13.28 -5.60
C PRO A 74 16.44 12.35 -5.86
N ASP A 75 17.51 12.54 -5.09
CA ASP A 75 18.78 11.82 -5.18
C ASP A 75 18.80 10.50 -4.37
N GLU A 76 17.82 10.28 -3.49
CA GLU A 76 17.69 9.02 -2.75
C GLU A 76 17.26 7.89 -3.72
N THR A 77 17.81 6.70 -3.51
CA THR A 77 17.56 5.53 -4.36
C THR A 77 16.40 4.68 -3.82
N TYR A 78 16.11 3.60 -4.54
CA TYR A 78 15.14 2.61 -4.08
C TYR A 78 15.60 1.89 -2.81
N GLU A 79 16.91 1.67 -2.65
CA GLU A 79 17.50 1.08 -1.45
C GLU A 79 17.29 1.99 -0.23
N ASP A 80 17.53 3.29 -0.36
CA ASP A 80 17.27 4.28 0.69
C ASP A 80 15.78 4.31 1.11
N PHE A 81 14.90 4.16 0.12
CA PHE A 81 13.46 4.00 0.37
C PHE A 81 13.16 2.73 1.16
N ALA A 82 13.68 1.58 0.73
CA ALA A 82 13.47 0.29 1.38
C ALA A 82 13.99 0.27 2.82
N GLU A 83 15.15 0.87 3.08
CA GLU A 83 15.74 1.00 4.42
C GLU A 83 14.91 1.91 5.34
N SER A 84 14.15 2.85 4.77
CA SER A 84 13.29 3.74 5.55
C SER A 84 11.94 3.12 5.96
N LEU A 85 11.62 1.91 5.49
CA LEU A 85 10.42 1.20 5.90
C LEU A 85 10.67 0.36 7.17
N PRO A 86 9.81 0.47 8.20
CA PRO A 86 9.99 -0.25 9.45
C PRO A 86 9.66 -1.74 9.29
N ALA A 87 10.45 -2.60 9.92
CA ALA A 87 10.28 -4.05 9.84
C ALA A 87 9.09 -4.58 10.65
N ASP A 88 8.50 -3.80 11.56
CA ASP A 88 7.48 -4.22 12.53
C ASP A 88 6.21 -3.35 12.51
N GLU A 89 6.14 -2.37 11.62
CA GLU A 89 4.99 -1.47 11.50
C GLU A 89 4.54 -1.27 10.05
N CYS A 90 3.24 -1.00 9.87
CA CYS A 90 2.67 -0.73 8.56
C CYS A 90 2.93 0.73 8.13
N ARG A 91 3.06 0.96 6.82
CA ARG A 91 3.19 2.29 6.20
C ARG A 91 2.43 2.35 4.87
N TYR A 92 2.09 3.55 4.44
CA TYR A 92 1.86 3.78 3.02
C TYR A 92 3.05 4.51 2.44
N ALA A 93 3.34 4.26 1.18
CA ALA A 93 4.33 5.01 0.46
C ALA A 93 3.84 5.35 -0.95
N VAL A 94 4.35 6.47 -1.45
CA VAL A 94 4.28 6.81 -2.88
C VAL A 94 5.70 6.88 -3.39
N PHE A 95 5.96 6.27 -4.54
CA PHE A 95 7.27 6.26 -5.19
C PHE A 95 7.13 6.68 -6.65
N ASP A 96 7.87 7.70 -7.11
CA ASP A 96 7.96 8.05 -8.53
C ASP A 96 9.07 7.23 -9.18
N PHE A 97 8.67 6.20 -9.93
CA PHE A 97 9.59 5.30 -10.59
C PHE A 97 9.87 5.78 -12.01
N ASP A 98 11.10 6.22 -12.26
CA ASP A 98 11.58 6.58 -13.58
C ASP A 98 12.21 5.38 -14.30
N PHE A 99 11.92 5.26 -15.59
CA PHE A 99 12.47 4.21 -16.44
C PHE A 99 12.68 4.71 -17.87
N ILE A 100 13.62 4.09 -18.56
CA ILE A 100 13.95 4.38 -19.95
C ILE A 100 13.32 3.28 -20.80
N THR A 101 12.53 3.66 -21.80
CA THR A 101 11.95 2.70 -22.76
C THR A 101 13.00 2.25 -23.78
N ALA A 102 12.70 1.19 -24.55
CA ALA A 102 13.57 0.72 -25.63
C ALA A 102 13.87 1.79 -26.70
N GLU A 103 13.01 2.81 -26.81
CA GLU A 103 13.16 3.96 -27.70
C GLU A 103 13.99 5.10 -27.07
N ASN A 104 14.69 4.83 -25.97
CA ASN A 104 15.47 5.80 -25.20
C ASN A 104 14.64 7.02 -24.72
N CYS A 105 13.34 6.82 -24.49
CA CYS A 105 12.46 7.85 -23.94
C CYS A 105 12.33 7.65 -22.43
N GLN A 106 12.59 8.71 -21.67
CA GLN A 106 12.41 8.69 -20.23
C GLN A 106 10.93 8.84 -19.89
N LYS A 107 10.38 7.86 -19.17
CA LYS A 107 9.03 7.87 -18.63
C LYS A 107 9.10 7.73 -17.11
N SER A 108 8.04 8.13 -16.42
CA SER A 108 7.87 7.78 -15.01
C SER A 108 6.47 7.29 -14.74
N LYS A 109 6.35 6.47 -13.69
CA LYS A 109 5.09 5.95 -13.18
C LYS A 109 5.05 6.15 -11.67
N ILE A 110 3.94 6.67 -11.16
CA ILE A 110 3.72 6.85 -9.74
C ILE A 110 3.11 5.56 -9.15
N PHE A 111 3.84 4.96 -8.23
CA PHE A 111 3.44 3.77 -7.48
C PHE A 111 2.91 4.16 -6.11
N PHE A 112 1.79 3.56 -5.72
CA PHE A 112 1.32 3.55 -4.35
C PHE A 112 1.58 2.18 -3.74
N ILE A 113 2.26 2.17 -2.60
CA ILE A 113 2.73 0.98 -1.92
C ILE A 113 2.06 0.93 -0.54
N ALA A 114 1.31 -0.13 -0.28
CA ALA A 114 0.83 -0.46 1.06
C ALA A 114 1.80 -1.46 1.71
N TRP A 115 2.63 -0.95 2.63
CA TRP A 115 3.61 -1.71 3.39
C TRP A 115 2.98 -2.30 4.64
N SER A 116 3.03 -3.62 4.78
CA SER A 116 2.43 -4.34 5.90
C SER A 116 3.26 -5.58 6.28
N PRO A 117 4.36 -5.42 7.03
CA PRO A 117 5.27 -6.51 7.33
C PRO A 117 4.63 -7.55 8.24
N ASP A 118 5.08 -8.80 8.16
CA ASP A 118 4.38 -9.91 8.80
C ASP A 118 4.35 -9.86 10.32
N THR A 119 5.40 -9.29 10.89
CA THR A 119 5.60 -9.00 12.32
C THR A 119 4.68 -7.88 12.85
N SER A 120 4.03 -7.09 11.98
CA SER A 120 3.10 -6.04 12.40
C SER A 120 1.91 -6.60 13.18
N ARG A 121 1.45 -5.83 14.17
CA ARG A 121 0.25 -6.17 14.95
C ARG A 121 -0.96 -6.33 14.04
N VAL A 122 -1.74 -7.40 14.22
CA VAL A 122 -2.96 -7.71 13.43
C VAL A 122 -3.91 -6.53 13.35
N ARG A 123 -4.16 -5.84 14.47
CA ARG A 123 -5.01 -4.63 14.50
C ARG A 123 -4.46 -3.51 13.60
N SER A 124 -3.14 -3.31 13.57
CA SER A 124 -2.51 -2.31 12.71
C SER A 124 -2.72 -2.65 11.24
N LYS A 125 -2.40 -3.89 10.85
CA LYS A 125 -2.62 -4.38 9.47
C LYS A 125 -4.07 -4.17 9.02
N MET A 126 -5.02 -4.45 9.90
CA MET A 126 -6.45 -4.27 9.62
C MET A 126 -6.82 -2.79 9.41
N VAL A 127 -6.32 -1.88 10.24
CA VAL A 127 -6.56 -0.43 10.10
C VAL A 127 -5.97 0.08 8.79
N TYR A 128 -4.74 -0.31 8.45
CA TYR A 128 -4.11 0.09 7.18
C TYR A 128 -4.84 -0.52 5.97
N ALA A 129 -5.13 -1.82 5.98
CA ALA A 129 -5.85 -2.45 4.87
C ALA A 129 -7.23 -1.81 4.62
N SER A 130 -7.99 -1.56 5.69
CA SER A 130 -9.33 -0.96 5.60
C SER A 130 -9.32 0.52 5.19
N SER A 131 -8.28 1.27 5.56
CA SER A 131 -8.21 2.71 5.29
C SER A 131 -7.56 3.07 3.96
N LYS A 132 -6.84 2.11 3.35
CA LYS A 132 -6.10 2.27 2.09
C LYS A 132 -6.92 2.94 0.99
N ASP A 133 -8.10 2.41 0.68
CA ASP A 133 -8.88 2.88 -0.46
C ASP A 133 -9.46 4.28 -0.27
N ARG A 134 -9.66 4.69 0.99
CA ARG A 134 -10.05 6.06 1.33
C ARG A 134 -8.87 7.01 1.10
N PHE A 135 -7.70 6.68 1.65
CA PHE A 135 -6.51 7.52 1.49
C PHE A 135 -6.05 7.63 0.03
N LYS A 136 -6.01 6.51 -0.69
CA LYS A 136 -5.63 6.46 -2.10
C LYS A 136 -6.48 7.39 -2.99
N ARG A 137 -7.79 7.50 -2.70
CA ARG A 137 -8.70 8.39 -3.44
C ARG A 137 -8.37 9.88 -3.26
N GLU A 138 -7.67 10.25 -2.21
CA GLU A 138 -7.19 11.62 -1.99
C GLU A 138 -5.93 11.95 -2.84
N LEU A 139 -5.28 10.94 -3.43
CA LEU A 139 -4.04 11.05 -4.18
C LEU A 139 -4.27 10.81 -5.68
N ASP A 140 -4.79 11.83 -6.37
CA ASP A 140 -5.11 11.73 -7.80
C ASP A 140 -3.86 11.71 -8.69
N GLY A 141 -3.65 10.60 -9.41
CA GLY A 141 -2.50 10.40 -10.30
C GLY A 141 -1.65 9.17 -9.99
N ILE A 142 -2.06 8.35 -9.01
CA ILE A 142 -1.47 7.01 -8.81
C ILE A 142 -1.75 6.16 -10.04
N GLN A 143 -0.71 5.55 -10.60
CA GLN A 143 -0.80 4.72 -11.80
C GLN A 143 -0.76 3.24 -11.49
N VAL A 144 -0.04 2.85 -10.43
CA VAL A 144 0.11 1.45 -10.03
C VAL A 144 -0.05 1.33 -8.52
N GLU A 145 -0.76 0.29 -8.09
CA GLU A 145 -0.87 -0.10 -6.69
C GLU A 145 -0.07 -1.38 -6.44
N LEU A 146 0.67 -1.40 -5.33
CA LEU A 146 1.42 -2.53 -4.84
C LEU A 146 1.12 -2.73 -3.35
N GLN A 147 1.03 -3.99 -2.95
CA GLN A 147 1.05 -4.39 -1.55
C GLN A 147 2.32 -5.19 -1.32
N ALA A 148 3.03 -4.90 -0.24
CA ALA A 148 4.28 -5.57 0.08
C ALA A 148 4.38 -5.83 1.57
N THR A 149 4.93 -6.99 1.89
CA THR A 149 5.19 -7.45 3.25
C THR A 149 6.69 -7.58 3.53
N ASP A 150 7.50 -7.66 2.47
CA ASP A 150 8.96 -7.66 2.51
C ASP A 150 9.53 -6.67 1.47
N PRO A 151 10.68 -5.99 1.71
CA PRO A 151 11.21 -5.03 0.75
C PRO A 151 11.66 -5.69 -0.57
N SER A 152 11.92 -7.00 -0.56
CA SER A 152 12.22 -7.79 -1.75
C SER A 152 10.99 -7.98 -2.66
N GLU A 153 9.77 -7.96 -2.09
CA GLU A 153 8.51 -8.03 -2.86
C GLU A 153 8.20 -6.73 -3.61
N MET A 154 8.90 -5.66 -3.25
CA MET A 154 8.85 -4.38 -3.95
C MET A 154 9.89 -4.29 -5.09
N SER A 155 10.65 -5.37 -5.34
CA SER A 155 11.78 -5.37 -6.27
C SER A 155 11.45 -4.81 -7.66
N LEU A 156 12.43 -4.09 -8.19
CA LEU A 156 12.42 -3.40 -9.49
C LEU A 156 11.95 -4.27 -10.65
N ASP A 157 12.11 -5.60 -10.58
CA ASP A 157 11.69 -6.52 -11.63
C ASP A 157 10.17 -6.70 -11.70
N ILE A 158 9.47 -6.67 -10.56
CA ILE A 158 7.99 -6.67 -10.51
C ILE A 158 7.46 -5.31 -10.99
N VAL A 159 8.16 -4.23 -10.60
CA VAL A 159 7.85 -2.85 -10.99
C VAL A 159 8.03 -2.67 -12.51
N LYS A 160 9.13 -3.16 -13.09
CA LYS A 160 9.40 -3.14 -14.53
C LYS A 160 8.46 -4.04 -15.32
N GLY A 161 8.15 -5.24 -14.81
CA GLY A 161 7.21 -6.18 -15.44
C GLY A 161 5.77 -5.67 -15.52
N ARG A 162 5.36 -4.76 -14.62
CA ARG A 162 4.07 -4.05 -14.68
C ARG A 162 4.16 -2.69 -15.39
N ALA A 163 5.37 -2.19 -15.64
CA ALA A 163 5.60 -0.89 -16.26
C ALA A 163 5.64 -0.95 -17.80
N LEU A 164 5.95 -2.12 -18.38
CA LEU A 164 5.92 -2.39 -19.83
C LEU A 164 4.49 -2.62 -20.35
#